data_AF-A0A9X4BSI9-F1
#
_entry.id   AF-A0A9X4BSI9-F1
#
_cell.length_a   1.000
_cell.length_b   1.000
_cell.length_c   1.000
_cell.angle_alpha   90.00
_cell.angle_beta   90.00
_cell.angle_gamma   90.00
#
_symmetry.space_group_name_H-M   'P 1'
#
loop_
_entity.id
_entity.type
_entity.pdbx_description
1 polymer ?
#
loop_
_entity_poly.entity_id
_entity_poly.type
_entity_poly.pdbx_seq_one_letter_code
_entity_poly.pdbx_strand_id
1 'polypeptide(L)'
;MSIEVKPIRRQFLYNGITLPDVPGLEPKAVRELYGAQYPELLSAEIEAGPVQDGVQEFTFRKAVGTKGARRSRLSAFAADVAAQAEGRLSPAEIGLSAALERPQVARASRAWDVLAEQAMARTREGERPARLLAPSDALPPLP
;
A
#
# COMPACT_ATOMS: atom_id res chain seq x y z
N MET A 1 -47.20 7.15 -34.97
CA MET A 1 -45.86 7.33 -34.39
C MET A 1 -45.20 5.96 -34.35
N SER A 2 -44.17 5.72 -35.17
CA SER A 2 -43.44 4.45 -35.21
C SER A 2 -42.20 4.58 -34.32
N ILE A 3 -42.06 3.71 -33.34
CA ILE A 3 -40.82 3.60 -32.55
C ILE A 3 -39.93 2.60 -33.27
N GLU A 4 -38.86 3.09 -33.87
CA GLU A 4 -37.85 2.28 -34.54
C GLU A 4 -36.87 1.75 -33.50
N VAL A 5 -36.96 0.46 -33.19
CA VAL A 5 -36.07 -0.20 -32.21
C VAL A 5 -34.77 -0.57 -32.93
N LYS A 6 -33.69 0.19 -32.66
CA LYS A 6 -32.34 -0.14 -33.15
C LYS A 6 -31.63 -1.04 -32.15
N PRO A 7 -31.13 -2.23 -32.56
CA PRO A 7 -30.41 -3.12 -31.67
C PRO A 7 -29.06 -2.51 -31.30
N ILE A 8 -28.77 -2.47 -29.99
CA ILE A 8 -27.48 -2.02 -29.47
C ILE A 8 -26.44 -3.11 -29.74
N ARG A 9 -25.33 -2.75 -30.37
CA ARG A 9 -24.18 -3.64 -30.57
C ARG A 9 -23.26 -3.56 -29.37
N ARG A 10 -22.75 -4.69 -28.91
CA ARG A 10 -21.78 -4.71 -27.79
C ARG A 10 -20.38 -4.78 -28.36
N GLN A 11 -19.46 -4.03 -27.76
CA GLN A 11 -18.04 -4.07 -28.11
C GLN A 11 -17.24 -4.31 -26.84
N PHE A 12 -16.35 -5.30 -26.87
CA PHE A 12 -15.50 -5.65 -25.73
C PHE A 12 -14.09 -5.16 -25.99
N LEU A 13 -13.52 -4.38 -25.08
CA LEU A 13 -12.14 -3.94 -25.16
C LEU A 13 -11.32 -4.53 -24.03
N TYR A 14 -10.14 -5.02 -24.37
CA TYR A 14 -9.17 -5.50 -23.42
C TYR A 14 -7.78 -5.05 -23.85
N ASN A 15 -7.09 -4.27 -23.01
CA ASN A 15 -5.72 -3.82 -23.24
C ASN A 15 -5.48 -3.21 -24.64
N GLY A 16 -6.45 -2.44 -25.16
CA GLY A 16 -6.40 -1.84 -26.49
C GLY A 16 -6.81 -2.76 -27.66
N ILE A 17 -7.19 -4.01 -27.38
CA ILE A 17 -7.66 -4.99 -28.36
C ILE A 17 -9.18 -5.10 -28.28
N THR A 18 -9.83 -5.09 -29.43
CA THR A 18 -11.27 -5.38 -29.52
C THR A 18 -11.48 -6.90 -29.55
N LEU A 19 -12.19 -7.42 -28.57
CA LEU A 19 -12.59 -8.83 -28.50
C LEU A 19 -13.91 -9.05 -29.24
N PRO A 20 -14.03 -10.11 -30.06
CA PRO A 20 -15.29 -10.44 -30.73
C PRO A 20 -16.41 -10.74 -29.72
N ASP A 21 -17.60 -10.18 -29.96
CA ASP A 21 -18.80 -10.53 -29.19
C ASP A 21 -19.31 -11.91 -29.59
N VAL A 22 -19.75 -12.70 -28.62
CA VAL A 22 -20.46 -13.96 -28.82
C VAL A 22 -21.94 -13.74 -28.45
N PRO A 23 -22.85 -13.75 -29.44
CA PRO A 23 -24.26 -13.48 -29.21
C PRO A 23 -24.87 -14.51 -28.25
N GLY A 24 -25.70 -14.05 -27.32
CA GLY A 24 -26.35 -14.89 -26.30
C GLY A 24 -25.55 -15.09 -25.01
N LEU A 25 -24.29 -14.64 -24.94
CA LEU A 25 -23.51 -14.65 -23.70
C LEU A 25 -23.59 -13.31 -22.97
N GLU A 26 -23.65 -13.40 -21.64
CA GLU A 26 -23.47 -12.24 -20.74
C GLU A 26 -22.01 -11.73 -20.80
N PRO A 27 -21.75 -10.42 -20.62
CA PRO A 27 -20.40 -9.86 -20.57
C PRO A 27 -19.43 -10.62 -19.65
N LYS A 28 -19.95 -11.14 -18.52
CA LYS A 28 -19.17 -11.98 -17.59
C LYS A 28 -18.77 -13.33 -18.20
N ALA A 29 -19.67 -13.98 -18.94
CA ALA A 29 -19.39 -15.23 -19.63
C ALA A 29 -18.43 -15.01 -20.81
N VAL A 30 -18.52 -13.88 -21.51
CA VAL A 30 -17.54 -13.48 -22.54
C VAL A 30 -16.14 -13.32 -21.93
N ARG A 31 -16.02 -12.68 -20.77
CA ARG A 31 -14.76 -12.57 -20.01
C ARG A 31 -14.19 -13.95 -19.65
N GLU A 32 -15.03 -14.87 -19.18
CA GLU A 32 -14.61 -16.23 -18.82
C GLU A 32 -14.18 -17.06 -20.03
N LEU A 33 -14.89 -16.93 -21.16
CA LEU A 33 -14.54 -17.58 -22.43
C LEU A 33 -13.15 -17.17 -22.91
N TYR A 34 -12.88 -15.86 -22.96
CA TYR A 34 -11.57 -15.34 -23.34
C TYR A 34 -10.51 -15.52 -22.26
N GLY A 35 -10.89 -15.92 -21.05
CA GLY A 35 -9.98 -16.27 -19.97
C GLY A 35 -9.04 -17.44 -20.30
N ALA A 36 -9.43 -18.32 -21.22
CA ALA A 36 -8.56 -19.39 -21.72
C ALA A 36 -7.38 -18.85 -22.54
N GLN A 37 -7.58 -17.74 -23.27
CA GLN A 37 -6.54 -17.11 -24.09
C GLN A 37 -5.79 -16.00 -23.32
N TYR A 38 -6.49 -15.30 -22.45
CA TYR A 38 -5.99 -14.21 -21.62
C TYR A 38 -6.31 -14.49 -20.15
N PRO A 39 -5.48 -15.29 -19.44
CA PRO A 39 -5.73 -15.68 -18.05
C PRO A 39 -5.98 -14.50 -17.10
N GLU A 40 -5.43 -13.34 -17.42
CA GLU A 40 -5.60 -12.10 -16.68
C GLU A 40 -7.03 -11.51 -16.77
N LEU A 41 -7.84 -11.92 -17.75
CA LEU A 41 -9.27 -11.59 -17.82
C LEU A 41 -10.07 -12.23 -16.68
N LEU A 42 -9.64 -13.37 -16.14
CA LEU A 42 -10.33 -14.05 -15.05
C LEU A 42 -10.43 -13.18 -13.79
N SER A 43 -9.42 -12.31 -13.59
CA SER A 43 -9.37 -11.34 -12.50
C SER A 43 -9.71 -9.92 -12.95
N ALA A 44 -10.11 -9.70 -14.21
CA ALA A 44 -10.43 -8.37 -14.71
C ALA A 44 -11.79 -7.90 -14.22
N GLU A 45 -11.89 -6.63 -13.86
CA GLU A 45 -13.17 -5.95 -13.61
C GLU A 45 -13.82 -5.56 -14.94
N ILE A 46 -15.16 -5.59 -14.98
CA ILE A 46 -15.94 -5.26 -16.17
C ILE A 46 -16.49 -3.85 -15.96
N GLU A 47 -15.99 -2.89 -16.72
CA GLU A 47 -16.50 -1.52 -16.74
C GLU A 47 -17.45 -1.36 -17.93
N ALA A 48 -18.74 -1.14 -17.66
CA ALA A 48 -19.73 -0.85 -18.70
C ALA A 48 -19.72 0.65 -19.01
N GLY A 49 -19.31 0.99 -20.22
CA GLY A 49 -19.33 2.35 -20.74
C GLY A 49 -20.73 2.80 -21.19
N PRO A 50 -20.89 4.10 -21.49
CA PRO A 50 -22.12 4.63 -22.05
C PRO A 50 -22.37 4.06 -23.46
N VAL A 51 -23.64 3.99 -23.86
CA VAL A 51 -24.01 3.64 -25.24
C VAL A 51 -23.77 4.87 -26.11
N GLN A 52 -22.87 4.76 -27.08
CA GLN A 52 -22.58 5.80 -28.06
C GLN A 52 -22.80 5.23 -29.46
N ASP A 53 -23.53 5.97 -30.31
CA ASP A 53 -23.80 5.58 -31.71
C ASP A 53 -24.38 4.16 -31.90
N GLY A 54 -25.18 3.70 -30.93
CA GLY A 54 -25.77 2.36 -30.93
C GLY A 54 -24.80 1.23 -30.58
N VAL A 55 -23.60 1.57 -30.07
CA VAL A 55 -22.61 0.64 -29.55
C VAL A 55 -22.46 0.84 -28.04
N GLN A 56 -22.56 -0.25 -27.28
CA GLN A 56 -22.22 -0.27 -25.85
C GLN A 56 -20.82 -0.85 -25.67
N GLU A 57 -19.94 -0.03 -25.10
CA GLU A 57 -18.56 -0.42 -24.82
C GLU A 57 -18.45 -1.13 -23.47
N PHE A 58 -17.81 -2.29 -23.43
CA PHE A 58 -17.46 -3.02 -22.22
C PHE A 58 -15.94 -3.15 -22.15
N THR A 59 -15.33 -2.46 -21.19
CA THR A 59 -13.88 -2.50 -21.00
C THR A 59 -13.53 -3.48 -19.89
N PHE A 60 -12.70 -4.47 -20.22
CA PHE A 60 -12.10 -5.38 -19.25
C PHE A 60 -10.83 -4.76 -18.70
N ARG A 61 -10.90 -4.27 -17.45
CA ARG A 61 -9.76 -3.66 -16.78
C ARG A 61 -9.08 -4.69 -15.90
N LYS A 62 -7.78 -4.92 -16.12
CA LYS A 62 -6.97 -5.79 -15.26
C LYS A 62 -7.01 -5.23 -13.83
N ALA A 63 -7.52 -6.01 -12.88
CA ALA A 63 -7.47 -5.65 -11.47
C ALA A 63 -6.02 -5.77 -10.98
N VAL A 64 -5.26 -4.68 -11.08
CA VAL A 64 -3.98 -4.56 -10.38
C VAL A 64 -4.29 -4.37 -8.91
N GLY A 65 -3.91 -5.34 -8.08
CA GLY A 65 -4.25 -5.35 -6.66
C GLY A 65 -3.91 -4.01 -5.99
N THR A 66 -4.92 -3.31 -5.48
CA THR A 66 -4.77 -2.05 -4.73
C THR A 66 -4.25 -2.26 -3.31
N LYS A 67 -3.63 -3.42 -3.03
CA LYS A 67 -3.12 -3.79 -1.70
C LYS A 67 -1.91 -2.91 -1.38
N GLY A 68 -2.16 -1.87 -0.57
CA GLY A 68 -1.15 -0.89 -0.16
C GLY A 68 -1.50 0.56 -0.53
N ALA A 69 -2.45 0.76 -1.45
CA ALA A 69 -2.89 2.10 -1.87
C ALA A 69 -3.88 2.71 -0.88
N ARG A 70 -3.47 2.91 0.39
CA ARG A 70 -4.11 3.95 1.20
C ARG A 70 -3.69 5.27 0.59
N ARG A 71 -4.50 5.81 -0.32
CA ARG A 71 -4.28 7.10 -1.02
C ARG A 71 -3.86 8.23 -0.06
N SER A 72 -4.25 8.14 1.21
CA SER A 72 -3.87 9.07 2.28
C SER A 72 -2.38 9.07 2.68
N ARG A 73 -1.66 7.95 2.58
CA ARG A 73 -0.24 7.88 3.00
C ARG A 73 0.69 8.47 1.95
N LEU A 74 0.42 8.21 0.68
CA LEU A 74 1.25 8.72 -0.41
C LEU A 74 1.08 10.23 -0.59
N SER A 75 -0.14 10.75 -0.44
CA SER A 75 -0.40 12.19 -0.46
C SER A 75 0.21 12.91 0.73
N ALA A 76 0.16 12.31 1.93
CA ALA A 76 0.81 12.86 3.11
C ALA A 76 2.33 12.88 2.95
N PHE A 77 2.92 11.78 2.48
CA PHE A 77 4.35 11.71 2.19
C PHE A 77 4.79 12.73 1.12
N ALA A 78 4.01 12.91 0.06
CA ALA A 78 4.32 13.92 -0.96
C ALA A 78 4.28 15.35 -0.39
N ALA A 79 3.33 15.64 0.51
CA ALA A 79 3.26 16.92 1.20
C ALA A 79 4.44 17.14 2.16
N ASP A 80 4.87 16.09 2.87
CA ASP A 80 6.03 16.13 3.76
C ASP A 80 7.33 16.40 2.97
N VAL A 81 7.53 15.72 1.83
CA VAL A 81 8.68 15.93 0.95
C VAL A 81 8.69 17.35 0.37
N ALA A 82 7.53 17.89 0.00
CA ALA A 82 7.42 19.26 -0.49
C ALA A 82 7.75 20.29 0.61
N ALA A 83 7.27 20.08 1.84
CA ALA A 83 7.60 20.94 2.98
C ALA A 83 9.11 20.94 3.26
N GLN A 84 9.73 19.75 3.24
CA GLN A 84 11.17 19.59 3.45
C GLN A 84 12.01 20.28 2.36
N ALA A 85 11.59 20.19 1.09
CA ALA A 85 12.24 20.88 -0.03
C ALA A 85 12.20 22.41 0.10
N GLU A 86 11.17 22.95 0.75
CA GLU A 86 10.98 24.38 1.00
C GLU A 86 11.62 24.83 2.33
N GLY A 87 12.35 23.95 3.02
CA GLY A 87 12.99 24.23 4.30
C GLY A 87 12.01 24.43 5.46
N ARG A 88 10.75 24.00 5.29
CA ARG A 88 9.73 24.02 6.34
C ARG A 88 9.67 22.66 7.02
N LEU A 89 9.38 22.67 8.31
CA LEU A 89 9.05 21.44 9.03
C LEU A 89 7.75 20.87 8.47
N SER A 90 7.75 19.58 8.16
CA SER A 90 6.55 18.86 7.76
C SER A 90 5.50 18.87 8.89
N PRO A 91 4.21 18.71 8.58
CA PRO A 91 3.16 18.62 9.60
C PRO A 91 3.43 17.55 10.67
N ALA A 92 4.04 16.42 10.29
CA ALA A 92 4.45 15.38 11.22
C ALA A 92 5.57 15.82 12.16
N GLU A 93 6.57 16.55 11.64
CA GLU A 93 7.69 17.10 12.41
C GLU A 93 7.23 18.19 13.38
N ILE A 94 6.26 19.03 13.00
CA ILE A 94 5.65 20.03 13.88
C ILE A 94 4.96 19.34 15.06
N GLY A 95 4.17 18.29 14.79
CA GLY A 95 3.50 17.51 15.83
C GLY A 95 4.49 16.82 16.77
N LEU A 96 5.57 16.26 16.22
CA LEU A 96 6.64 15.63 16.99
C LEU A 96 7.37 16.66 17.86
N SER A 97 7.75 17.81 17.31
CA SER A 97 8.42 18.90 18.04
C SER A 97 7.57 19.34 19.24
N ALA A 98 6.29 19.62 19.01
CA ALA A 98 5.36 19.98 20.08
C ALA A 98 5.17 18.86 21.13
N ALA A 99 5.25 17.59 20.73
CA ALA A 99 5.19 16.47 21.65
C ALA A 99 6.46 16.35 22.50
N LEU A 100 7.64 16.61 21.93
CA LEU A 100 8.92 16.59 22.62
C LEU A 100 9.07 17.75 23.62
N GLU A 101 8.45 18.90 23.34
CA GLU A 101 8.43 20.04 24.26
C GLU A 101 7.56 19.82 25.51
N ARG A 102 6.77 18.73 25.57
CA ARG A 102 5.95 18.43 26.75
C ARG A 102 6.84 18.17 27.97
N PRO A 103 6.56 18.78 29.15
CA PRO A 103 7.41 18.65 30.32
C PRO A 103 7.66 17.20 30.77
N GLN A 104 6.67 16.32 30.59
CA GLN A 104 6.77 14.91 30.94
C GLN A 104 7.72 14.15 29.99
N VAL A 105 7.68 14.47 28.70
CA VAL A 105 8.53 13.85 27.67
C VAL A 105 9.98 14.33 27.85
N ALA A 106 10.17 15.62 28.08
CA ALA A 106 11.50 16.18 28.39
C ALA A 106 12.12 15.56 29.66
N ARG A 107 11.32 15.34 30.71
CA ARG A 107 11.78 14.65 31.93
C ARG A 107 12.19 13.21 31.67
N ALA A 108 11.39 12.46 30.91
CA ALA A 108 11.70 11.09 30.53
C ALA A 108 12.98 11.02 29.70
N SER A 109 13.13 11.91 28.70
CA SER A 109 14.35 11.99 27.88
C SER A 109 15.59 12.23 28.75
N ARG A 110 15.56 13.22 29.63
CA ARG A 110 16.70 13.53 30.52
C ARG A 110 17.07 12.36 31.44
N ALA A 111 16.09 11.60 31.94
CA ALA A 111 16.36 10.42 32.75
C ALA A 111 17.10 9.33 31.95
N TRP A 112 16.72 9.14 30.69
CA TRP A 112 17.41 8.23 29.78
C TRP A 112 18.81 8.72 29.39
N ASP A 113 18.99 10.02 29.17
CA ASP A 113 20.29 10.61 28.87
C ASP A 113 21.27 10.37 30.03
N VAL A 114 20.85 10.60 31.27
CA VAL A 114 21.66 10.33 32.46
C VAL A 114 22.02 8.85 32.57
N LEU A 115 21.08 7.95 32.30
CA LEU A 115 21.36 6.51 32.32
C LEU A 115 22.37 6.12 31.23
N ALA A 116 22.22 6.67 30.02
CA ALA A 116 23.11 6.39 28.90
C ALA A 116 24.53 6.88 29.18
N GLU A 117 24.68 8.10 29.72
CA GLU A 117 25.98 8.65 30.14
C GLU A 117 26.64 7.76 31.20
N GLN A 118 25.89 7.33 32.22
CA GLN A 118 26.41 6.43 33.26
C GLN A 118 26.81 5.06 32.71
N ALA A 119 26.05 4.50 31.78
CA ALA A 119 26.37 3.22 31.15
C ALA A 119 27.64 3.32 30.29
N MET A 120 27.82 4.44 29.57
CA MET A 120 29.03 4.71 28.80
C MET A 120 30.24 4.96 29.71
N ALA A 121 30.07 5.65 30.84
CA ALA A 121 31.13 5.85 31.84
C ALA A 121 31.61 4.52 32.43
N ARG A 122 30.70 3.65 32.88
CA ARG A 122 31.04 2.31 33.38
C ARG A 122 31.77 1.44 32.35
N THR A 123 31.37 1.54 31.10
CA THR A 123 32.05 0.84 29.99
C THR A 123 33.48 1.34 29.81
N ARG A 124 33.72 2.66 29.92
CA ARG A 124 35.06 3.28 29.84
C ARG A 124 35.95 2.91 31.03
N GLU A 125 35.37 2.80 32.21
CA GLU A 125 36.05 2.38 33.45
C GLU A 125 36.34 0.87 33.50
N GLY A 126 35.95 0.11 32.46
CA GLY A 126 36.20 -1.32 32.37
C GLY A 126 35.27 -2.17 33.23
N GLU A 127 34.26 -1.57 33.84
CA GLU A 127 33.23 -2.24 34.64
C GLU A 127 32.26 -2.96 33.69
N ARG A 128 32.64 -4.17 33.26
CA ARG A 128 31.75 -5.02 32.46
C ARG A 128 30.53 -5.36 33.32
N PRO A 129 29.29 -5.10 32.87
CA PRO A 129 28.12 -5.58 33.59
C PRO A 129 28.28 -7.09 33.74
N ALA A 130 28.05 -7.59 34.96
CA ALA A 130 28.14 -9.02 35.25
C ALA A 130 27.18 -9.75 34.30
N ARG A 131 27.73 -10.28 33.20
CA ARG A 131 26.98 -11.20 32.36
C ARG A 131 26.76 -12.40 33.25
N LEU A 132 25.52 -12.62 33.65
CA LEU A 132 25.06 -13.90 34.20
C LEU A 132 25.11 -14.94 33.06
N LEU A 133 26.31 -15.19 32.53
CA LEU A 133 26.57 -16.40 31.77
C LEU A 133 26.62 -17.50 32.81
N ALA A 134 25.70 -18.45 32.70
CA ALA A 134 25.84 -19.69 33.43
C ALA A 134 27.25 -20.25 33.12
N PRO A 135 28.03 -20.68 34.12
CA PRO A 135 29.32 -21.32 33.85
C PRO A 135 29.07 -22.50 32.90
N SER A 136 30.03 -22.79 32.01
CA SER A 136 29.92 -23.84 30.99
C SER A 136 29.44 -25.18 31.57
N ASP A 137 29.73 -25.42 32.85
CA ASP A 137 29.37 -26.61 33.62
C ASP A 137 27.85 -26.75 33.89
N ALA A 138 27.08 -25.69 33.66
CA ALA A 138 25.62 -25.66 33.83
C ALA A 138 24.86 -25.91 32.50
N LEU A 139 25.56 -26.10 31.38
CA LEU A 139 24.95 -26.43 30.10
C LEU A 139 24.82 -27.96 29.95
N PRO A 140 23.66 -28.47 29.49
CA PRO A 140 23.50 -29.90 29.23
C PRO A 140 24.47 -30.34 28.11
N PRO A 141 25.06 -31.56 28.20
CA PRO A 141 25.94 -32.07 27.15
C PRO A 141 25.20 -32.17 25.82
N LEU A 142 25.85 -31.71 24.74
CA LEU A 142 25.31 -31.80 23.39
C LEU A 142 25.25 -33.28 22.94
N PRO A 143 24.20 -33.69 22.20
CA PRO A 143 24.04 -35.05 21.69
C PRO A 143 25.01 -35.40 20.54
#